data_AF-A0A2D7HCG5-F1
#
_entry.id   AF-A0A2D7HCG5-F1
#
_cell.length_a   1.000
_cell.length_b   1.000
_cell.length_c   1.000
_cell.angle_alpha   90.00
_cell.angle_beta   90.00
_cell.angle_gamma   90.00
#
_symmetry.space_group_name_H-M   'P 1'
#
loop_
_entity.id
_entity.type
_entity.pdbx_description
1 polymer ?
#
loop_
_entity_poly.entity_id
_entity_poly.type
_entity_poly.pdbx_seq_one_letter_code
_entity_poly.pdbx_strand_id
1 'polypeptide(L)'
;MHEDYRDEKVKELRDQLTRFAPKTKKVEQSALTEKLYGEVELGRSYAFDYCCFRITNYRPEVPTRHSIASADLKHDLRLLIEDLSDSADISVSEVREPVHTVDELSKKFKVSTKTISRWRDAGLVSRRLLFGGRKRVGFLQSSVEQFVAKNRGKIKRGERFSQLSEDEKSEMIERARQLVEGGASLSEVTRQLSEQMRRSPETIRYTLKNFDADHQSLAIFPNHRGALTGDDKRSIFKLYTHGSTVAQLCKRFKRTRTSIQRILLDMRLEQIGELPLDYIYNEDFESIEREAEYLGPVPQPATAPRKVRVPAGLPSYLAALYDVALLTREQEYHLFRKMNYLKHSASRLRESLSHTEGSKTAIMDRIDDLYEAAVLVKNRIVQSNLRLVVSIAKRHVASTDDFFSLVSDGNMSLIRAVEKFDYSRGNKFSTYASWAIMKNFARTIPTEFKHRDRFRTTTEELFVARQDERLDPYVEETVQRSRQRELSKILNRLDEREQKIITARFGLGRGKEPLTLKQVGEELGVTKERIRQLEARALSKLRDAADEANIDVELGS
;
A
#
# COMPACT_ATOMS: atom_id res chain seq x y z
N MET A 1 9.44 25.52 -39.73
CA MET A 1 8.57 24.46 -40.31
C MET A 1 8.20 23.50 -39.21
N HIS A 2 7.00 22.94 -39.24
CA HIS A 2 6.51 22.01 -38.23
C HIS A 2 6.99 20.58 -38.54
N GLU A 3 7.22 19.79 -37.49
CA GLU A 3 7.60 18.37 -37.61
C GLU A 3 6.43 17.40 -37.32
N ASP A 4 5.37 17.90 -36.66
CA ASP A 4 4.24 17.13 -36.12
C ASP A 4 3.15 16.77 -37.17
N TYR A 5 3.56 16.46 -38.40
CA TYR A 5 2.63 15.94 -39.41
C TYR A 5 2.24 14.49 -39.07
N ARG A 6 0.96 14.16 -39.19
CA ARG A 6 0.43 12.82 -38.90
C ARG A 6 0.50 11.90 -40.11
N ASP A 7 0.46 12.47 -41.31
CA ASP A 7 0.57 11.76 -42.57
C ASP A 7 1.89 12.06 -43.29
N GLU A 8 2.67 11.02 -43.56
CA GLU A 8 3.98 11.14 -44.21
C GLU A 8 3.89 11.69 -45.65
N LYS A 9 2.81 11.42 -46.39
CA LYS A 9 2.66 11.92 -47.76
C LYS A 9 2.36 13.43 -47.79
N VAL A 10 1.59 13.92 -46.82
CA VAL A 10 1.36 15.37 -46.66
C VAL A 10 2.65 16.08 -46.24
N LYS A 11 3.46 15.43 -45.41
CA LYS A 11 4.79 15.91 -45.00
C LYS A 11 5.77 16.00 -46.17
N GLU A 12 5.80 14.99 -47.05
CA GLU A 12 6.57 15.00 -48.31
C GLU A 12 6.11 16.14 -49.23
N LEU A 13 4.79 16.31 -49.40
CA LEU A 13 4.23 17.40 -50.21
C LEU A 13 4.65 18.77 -49.66
N ARG A 14 4.60 18.96 -48.34
CA ARG A 14 5.09 20.18 -47.69
C ARG A 14 6.56 20.45 -48.02
N ASP A 15 7.44 19.45 -47.93
CA ASP A 15 8.87 19.64 -48.25
C ASP A 15 9.07 20.08 -49.71
N GLN A 16 8.33 19.48 -50.64
CA GLN A 16 8.39 19.85 -52.05
C GLN A 16 7.93 21.31 -52.28
N LEU A 17 6.77 21.67 -51.73
CA LEU A 17 6.19 23.01 -51.94
C LEU A 17 7.00 24.11 -51.25
N THR A 18 7.52 23.86 -50.06
CA THR A 18 8.29 24.85 -49.31
C THR A 18 9.69 25.09 -49.90
N ARG A 19 10.35 24.04 -50.44
CA ARG A 19 11.71 24.14 -50.99
C ARG A 19 11.76 24.66 -52.42
N PHE A 20 10.84 24.23 -53.28
CA PHE A 20 10.97 24.44 -54.73
C PHE A 20 9.97 25.43 -55.34
N ALA A 21 8.85 25.73 -54.66
CA ALA A 21 7.83 26.63 -55.23
C ALA A 21 8.24 28.12 -55.09
N PRO A 22 8.01 28.96 -56.12
CA PRO A 22 8.23 30.40 -56.03
C PRO A 22 7.24 31.08 -55.06
N LYS A 23 7.60 32.26 -54.55
CA LYS A 23 6.80 33.01 -53.54
C LYS A 23 5.32 33.14 -53.94
N THR A 24 5.04 33.48 -55.20
CA THR A 24 3.66 33.63 -55.72
C THR A 24 2.86 32.31 -55.66
N LYS A 25 3.49 31.19 -56.02
CA LYS A 25 2.87 29.86 -55.95
C LYS A 25 2.65 29.39 -54.52
N LYS A 26 3.55 29.68 -53.60
CA LYS A 26 3.37 29.37 -52.16
C LYS A 26 2.15 30.08 -51.57
N VAL A 27 1.94 31.35 -51.93
CA VAL A 27 0.75 32.12 -51.50
C VAL A 27 -0.53 31.52 -52.09
N GLU A 28 -0.53 31.19 -53.38
CA GLU A 28 -1.66 30.55 -54.06
C GLU A 28 -2.00 29.18 -53.43
N GLN A 29 -0.99 28.33 -53.21
CA GLN A 29 -1.15 27.01 -52.61
C GLN A 29 -1.61 27.09 -51.15
N SER A 30 -1.15 28.09 -50.39
CA SER A 30 -1.64 28.34 -49.02
C SER A 30 -3.15 28.64 -49.03
N ALA A 31 -3.63 29.47 -49.97
CA ALA A 31 -5.06 29.77 -50.12
C ALA A 31 -5.88 28.55 -50.59
N LEU A 32 -5.36 27.75 -51.52
CA LEU A 32 -6.00 26.51 -51.97
C LEU A 32 -6.08 25.46 -50.86
N THR A 33 -5.06 25.38 -50.02
CA THR A 33 -5.02 24.50 -48.84
C THR A 33 -6.07 24.91 -47.81
N GLU A 34 -6.25 26.21 -47.57
CA GLU A 34 -7.32 26.73 -46.69
C GLU A 34 -8.72 26.42 -47.24
N LYS A 35 -8.91 26.52 -48.57
CA LYS A 35 -10.16 26.11 -49.21
C LYS A 35 -10.44 24.62 -49.02
N LEU A 36 -9.43 23.77 -49.25
CA LEU A 36 -9.55 22.32 -49.02
C LEU A 36 -9.88 22.03 -47.54
N TYR A 37 -9.22 22.71 -46.60
CA TYR A 37 -9.50 22.57 -45.16
C TYR A 37 -10.97 22.82 -44.81
N GLY A 38 -11.61 23.80 -45.46
CA GLY A 38 -13.03 24.11 -45.30
C GLY A 38 -13.98 23.02 -45.83
N GLU A 39 -13.58 22.32 -46.90
CA GLU A 39 -14.37 21.29 -47.59
C GLU A 39 -14.26 19.89 -46.97
N VAL A 40 -13.22 19.63 -46.16
CA VAL A 40 -13.05 18.32 -45.51
C VAL A 40 -14.14 18.09 -44.44
N GLU A 41 -14.88 17.00 -44.60
CA GLU A 41 -15.91 16.54 -43.67
C GLU A 41 -15.32 15.54 -42.66
N LEU A 42 -15.74 15.63 -41.39
CA LEU A 42 -15.28 14.72 -40.34
C LEU A 42 -15.91 13.34 -40.52
N GLY A 43 -15.14 12.27 -40.33
CA GLY A 43 -15.60 10.87 -40.43
C GLY A 43 -15.45 10.24 -41.82
N ARG A 44 -14.92 10.98 -42.81
CA ARG A 44 -14.57 10.45 -44.13
C ARG A 44 -13.06 10.25 -44.28
N SER A 45 -12.66 9.45 -45.26
CA SER A 45 -11.27 9.30 -45.70
C SER A 45 -11.10 9.88 -47.10
N TYR A 46 -9.98 10.55 -47.33
CA TYR A 46 -9.69 11.26 -48.57
C TYR A 46 -8.45 10.66 -49.23
N ALA A 47 -8.47 10.45 -50.54
CA ALA A 47 -7.29 10.02 -51.28
C ALA A 47 -6.23 11.13 -51.29
N PHE A 48 -4.96 10.77 -51.15
CA PHE A 48 -3.86 11.74 -51.22
C PHE A 48 -3.83 12.44 -52.59
N ASP A 49 -4.04 11.70 -53.68
CA ASP A 49 -4.07 12.28 -55.04
C ASP A 49 -5.13 13.39 -55.18
N TYR A 50 -6.27 13.22 -54.53
CA TYR A 50 -7.32 14.25 -54.48
C TYR A 50 -6.82 15.49 -53.72
N CYS A 51 -6.20 15.30 -52.55
CA CYS A 51 -5.67 16.40 -51.76
C CYS A 51 -4.55 17.15 -52.51
N CYS A 52 -3.62 16.41 -53.12
CA CYS A 52 -2.53 16.94 -53.93
C CYS A 52 -3.04 17.78 -55.10
N PHE A 53 -4.02 17.25 -55.85
CA PHE A 53 -4.66 18.00 -56.94
C PHE A 53 -5.35 19.27 -56.44
N ARG A 54 -6.06 19.22 -55.31
CA ARG A 54 -6.75 20.39 -54.76
C ARG A 54 -5.81 21.48 -54.25
N ILE A 55 -4.60 21.12 -53.81
CA ILE A 55 -3.58 22.05 -53.31
C ILE A 55 -2.74 22.62 -54.45
N THR A 56 -2.37 21.81 -55.44
CA THR A 56 -1.37 22.16 -56.46
C THR A 56 -1.93 22.36 -57.87
N ASN A 57 -3.19 21.97 -58.11
CA ASN A 57 -3.82 21.82 -59.43
C ASN A 57 -3.09 20.83 -60.37
N TYR A 58 -2.15 20.03 -59.86
CA TYR A 58 -1.43 19.00 -60.59
C TYR A 58 -1.97 17.61 -60.23
N ARG A 59 -2.16 16.75 -61.24
CA ARG A 59 -2.51 15.34 -61.03
C ARG A 59 -1.26 14.48 -61.24
N PRO A 60 -0.82 13.70 -60.24
CA PRO A 60 0.29 12.79 -60.42
C PRO A 60 -0.05 11.70 -61.45
N GLU A 61 0.92 11.35 -62.30
CA GLU A 61 0.75 10.33 -63.37
C GLU A 61 0.55 8.92 -62.81
N VAL A 62 1.10 8.65 -61.63
CA VAL A 62 0.93 7.38 -60.90
C VAL A 62 0.05 7.62 -59.67
N PRO A 63 -1.16 7.04 -59.60
CA PRO A 63 -2.06 7.24 -58.47
C PRO A 63 -1.50 6.58 -57.22
N THR A 64 -1.33 7.36 -56.16
CA THR A 64 -0.98 6.82 -54.86
C THR A 64 -2.26 6.29 -54.22
N ARG A 65 -2.35 4.96 -54.01
CA ARG A 65 -3.46 4.32 -53.29
C ARG A 65 -3.43 4.62 -51.78
N HIS A 66 -3.09 5.85 -51.40
CA HIS A 66 -2.94 6.31 -50.03
C HIS A 66 -4.18 7.09 -49.61
N SER A 67 -4.80 6.69 -48.50
CA SER A 67 -6.01 7.31 -47.98
C SER A 67 -5.76 7.87 -46.59
N ILE A 68 -6.18 9.10 -46.37
CA ILE A 68 -5.92 9.87 -45.15
C ILE A 68 -7.25 10.07 -44.42
N ALA A 69 -7.26 9.76 -43.12
CA ALA A 69 -8.41 10.03 -42.27
C ALA A 69 -8.65 11.55 -42.15
N SER A 70 -9.91 11.99 -42.22
CA SER A 70 -10.28 13.41 -42.14
C SER A 70 -9.76 14.17 -40.91
N ALA A 71 -9.60 13.49 -39.77
CA ALA A 71 -9.03 14.10 -38.56
C ALA A 71 -7.54 14.44 -38.73
N ASP A 72 -6.78 13.52 -39.33
CA ASP A 72 -5.34 13.69 -39.55
C ASP A 72 -5.08 14.65 -40.71
N LEU A 73 -5.87 14.53 -41.79
CA LEU A 73 -5.83 15.47 -42.90
C LEU A 73 -6.09 16.92 -42.45
N LYS A 74 -7.08 17.17 -41.59
CA LYS A 74 -7.33 18.51 -41.07
C LYS A 74 -6.18 19.04 -40.22
N HIS A 75 -5.60 18.19 -39.37
CA HIS A 75 -4.43 18.57 -38.59
C HIS A 75 -3.27 18.98 -39.50
N ASP A 76 -2.96 18.17 -40.51
CA ASP A 76 -1.83 18.39 -41.42
C ASP A 76 -2.03 19.57 -42.38
N LEU A 77 -3.25 19.77 -42.90
CA LEU A 77 -3.58 20.92 -43.75
C LEU A 77 -3.39 22.25 -43.00
N ARG A 78 -3.72 22.30 -41.71
CA ARG A 78 -3.50 23.49 -40.88
C ARG A 78 -2.00 23.80 -40.75
N LEU A 79 -1.18 22.78 -40.50
CA LEU A 79 0.28 22.93 -40.43
C LEU A 79 0.87 23.35 -41.78
N LEU A 80 0.38 22.77 -42.88
CA LEU A 80 0.79 23.10 -44.25
C LEU A 80 0.53 24.57 -44.59
N ILE A 81 -0.61 25.13 -44.20
CA ILE A 81 -0.90 26.57 -44.41
C ILE A 81 0.14 27.43 -43.68
N GLU A 82 0.46 27.09 -42.43
CA GLU A 82 1.45 27.82 -41.62
C GLU A 82 2.85 27.72 -42.24
N ASP A 83 3.29 26.53 -42.64
CA ASP A 83 4.62 26.30 -43.23
C ASP A 83 4.77 26.95 -44.61
N LEU A 84 3.73 26.91 -45.46
CA LEU A 84 3.72 27.60 -46.75
C LEU A 84 3.81 29.12 -46.55
N SER A 85 3.04 29.68 -45.62
CA SER A 85 3.10 31.11 -45.31
C SER A 85 4.44 31.53 -44.68
N ASP A 86 5.02 30.70 -43.81
CA ASP A 86 6.34 30.94 -43.20
C ASP A 86 7.47 30.92 -44.25
N SER A 87 7.40 30.01 -45.23
CA SER A 87 8.38 29.89 -46.31
C SER A 87 8.21 30.90 -47.45
N ALA A 88 7.10 31.63 -47.47
CA ALA A 88 6.80 32.67 -48.46
C ALA A 88 7.20 34.07 -47.98
N ASP A 89 7.54 34.25 -46.70
CA ASP A 89 7.94 35.54 -46.11
C ASP A 89 6.99 36.68 -46.50
N ILE A 90 5.69 36.45 -46.26
CA ILE A 90 4.63 37.40 -46.61
C ILE A 90 4.62 38.54 -45.59
N SER A 91 4.77 39.78 -46.06
CA SER A 91 4.60 40.97 -45.23
C SER A 91 3.12 41.26 -45.00
N VAL A 92 2.76 41.77 -43.82
CA VAL A 92 1.37 42.19 -43.53
C VAL A 92 0.87 43.23 -44.54
N SER A 93 1.76 44.06 -45.10
CA SER A 93 1.43 45.04 -46.15
C SER A 93 1.06 44.42 -47.51
N GLU A 94 1.44 43.17 -47.76
CA GLU A 94 1.11 42.44 -49.00
C GLU A 94 -0.26 41.76 -48.93
N VAL A 95 -0.87 41.71 -47.72
CA VAL A 95 -2.17 41.08 -47.48
C VAL A 95 -3.28 42.10 -47.72
N ARG A 96 -4.26 41.75 -48.55
CA ARG A 96 -5.37 42.65 -48.97
C ARG A 96 -6.48 42.81 -47.91
N GLU A 97 -6.35 42.16 -46.75
CA GLU A 97 -7.35 42.18 -45.68
C GLU A 97 -6.70 42.39 -44.30
N PRO A 98 -7.47 42.87 -43.31
CA PRO A 98 -6.95 43.06 -41.96
C PRO A 98 -6.47 41.75 -41.33
N VAL A 99 -5.27 41.80 -40.74
CA VAL A 99 -4.66 40.67 -40.01
C VAL A 99 -4.70 40.96 -38.52
N HIS A 100 -5.22 40.01 -37.73
CA HIS A 100 -5.23 40.08 -36.27
C HIS A 100 -4.15 39.20 -35.67
N THR A 101 -3.51 39.67 -34.62
CA THR A 101 -2.60 38.88 -33.78
C THR A 101 -3.36 38.09 -32.71
N VAL A 102 -2.68 37.14 -32.06
CA VAL A 102 -3.25 36.37 -30.93
C VAL A 102 -3.75 37.30 -29.81
N ASP A 103 -3.00 38.36 -29.51
CA ASP A 103 -3.34 39.31 -28.44
C ASP A 103 -4.54 40.19 -28.81
N GLU A 104 -4.64 40.61 -30.07
CA GLU A 104 -5.78 41.38 -30.57
C GLU A 104 -7.07 40.54 -30.57
N LEU A 105 -6.99 39.26 -30.96
CA LEU A 105 -8.14 38.35 -30.86
C LEU A 105 -8.53 38.07 -29.40
N SER A 106 -7.55 37.90 -28.52
CA SER A 106 -7.79 37.73 -27.08
C SER A 106 -8.57 38.91 -26.50
N LYS A 107 -8.18 40.15 -26.84
CA LYS A 107 -8.90 41.38 -26.43
C LYS A 107 -10.28 41.49 -27.09
N LYS A 108 -10.37 41.24 -28.40
CA LYS A 108 -11.62 41.35 -29.19
C LYS A 108 -12.72 40.43 -28.66
N PHE A 109 -12.37 39.19 -28.29
CA PHE A 109 -13.32 38.19 -27.79
C PHE A 109 -13.35 38.05 -26.26
N LYS A 110 -12.59 38.86 -25.52
CA LYS A 110 -12.47 38.77 -24.04
C LYS A 110 -12.14 37.36 -23.54
N VAL A 111 -11.25 36.65 -24.25
CA VAL A 111 -10.82 35.28 -23.90
C VAL A 111 -9.32 35.23 -23.67
N SER A 112 -8.85 34.25 -22.89
CA SER A 112 -7.41 34.04 -22.69
C SER A 112 -6.68 33.67 -23.98
N THR A 113 -5.39 33.99 -24.08
CA THR A 113 -4.52 33.56 -25.20
C THR A 113 -4.47 32.04 -25.35
N LYS A 114 -4.58 31.28 -24.24
CA LYS A 114 -4.73 29.81 -24.26
C LYS A 114 -6.03 29.36 -24.94
N THR A 115 -7.11 30.12 -24.80
CA THR A 115 -8.37 29.84 -25.50
C THR A 115 -8.23 30.03 -27.00
N ILE A 116 -7.51 31.07 -27.44
CA ILE A 116 -7.19 31.27 -28.87
C ILE A 116 -6.33 30.10 -29.39
N SER A 117 -5.35 29.62 -28.61
CA SER A 117 -4.59 28.41 -28.97
C SER A 117 -5.49 27.19 -29.15
N ARG A 118 -6.43 26.96 -28.23
CA ARG A 118 -7.42 25.87 -28.37
C ARG A 118 -8.35 26.06 -29.56
N TRP A 119 -8.63 27.30 -29.96
CA TRP A 119 -9.42 27.57 -31.17
C TRP A 119 -8.65 27.21 -32.44
N ARG A 120 -7.32 27.36 -32.46
CA ARG A 120 -6.47 26.87 -33.57
C ARG A 120 -6.60 25.36 -33.74
N ASP A 121 -6.54 24.62 -32.63
CA ASP A 121 -6.74 23.16 -32.66
C ASP A 121 -8.17 22.78 -33.08
N ALA A 122 -9.15 23.63 -32.77
CA ALA A 122 -10.54 23.46 -33.16
C ALA A 122 -10.87 24.01 -34.57
N GLY A 123 -9.87 24.48 -35.32
CA GLY A 123 -9.99 24.85 -36.73
C GLY A 123 -10.02 26.34 -37.05
N LEU A 124 -9.49 27.19 -36.17
CA LEU A 124 -9.11 28.55 -36.53
C LEU A 124 -7.79 28.52 -37.32
N VAL A 125 -7.87 28.83 -38.61
CA VAL A 125 -6.71 28.81 -39.52
C VAL A 125 -5.79 29.99 -39.21
N SER A 126 -4.52 29.70 -38.91
CA SER A 126 -3.46 30.68 -38.69
C SER A 126 -2.46 30.72 -39.85
N ARG A 127 -1.82 31.88 -40.05
CA ARG A 127 -0.69 32.05 -40.97
C ARG A 127 0.50 32.65 -40.25
N ARG A 128 1.73 32.36 -40.68
CA ARG A 128 2.93 33.07 -40.23
C ARG A 128 3.20 34.24 -41.17
N LEU A 129 3.21 35.45 -40.63
CA LEU A 129 3.36 36.70 -41.39
C LEU A 129 4.47 37.56 -40.76
N LEU A 130 5.11 38.40 -41.59
CA LEU A 130 6.14 39.34 -41.15
C LEU A 130 5.51 40.66 -40.67
N PHE A 131 5.57 40.89 -39.36
CA PHE A 131 5.16 42.14 -38.70
C PHE A 131 6.40 42.97 -38.38
N GLY A 132 6.65 44.05 -39.13
CA GLY A 132 7.81 44.93 -38.89
C GLY A 132 9.15 44.18 -38.86
N GLY A 133 9.32 43.21 -39.77
CA GLY A 133 10.52 42.36 -39.86
C GLY A 133 10.56 41.16 -38.90
N ARG A 134 9.59 41.01 -37.98
CA ARG A 134 9.49 39.84 -37.08
C ARG A 134 8.35 38.91 -37.49
N LYS A 135 8.64 37.62 -37.63
CA LYS A 135 7.64 36.59 -37.93
C LYS A 135 6.72 36.37 -36.73
N ARG A 136 5.40 36.51 -36.91
CA ARG A 136 4.38 36.24 -35.89
C ARG A 136 3.21 35.49 -36.50
N VAL A 137 2.44 34.83 -35.65
CA VAL A 137 1.17 34.20 -36.05
C VAL A 137 0.12 35.29 -36.22
N GLY A 138 -0.47 35.35 -37.40
CA GLY A 138 -1.57 36.25 -37.75
C GLY A 138 -2.78 35.48 -38.27
N PHE A 139 -3.94 36.07 -38.09
CA PHE A 139 -5.23 35.54 -38.52
C PHE A 139 -5.88 36.53 -39.47
N LEU A 140 -6.28 36.07 -40.65
CA LEU A 140 -7.02 36.88 -41.59
C LEU A 140 -8.42 37.15 -41.05
N GLN A 141 -8.94 38.36 -41.27
CA GLN A 141 -10.29 38.72 -40.85
C GLN A 141 -11.34 37.76 -41.42
N SER A 142 -11.20 37.35 -42.68
CA SER A 142 -12.07 36.34 -43.30
C SER A 142 -12.05 34.98 -42.58
N SER A 143 -10.87 34.45 -42.25
CA SER A 143 -10.73 33.18 -41.51
C SER A 143 -11.33 33.27 -40.11
N VAL A 144 -11.20 34.41 -39.43
CA VAL A 144 -11.81 34.66 -38.10
C VAL A 144 -13.33 34.69 -38.22
N GLU A 145 -13.88 35.40 -39.21
CA GLU A 145 -15.33 35.49 -39.42
C GLU A 145 -15.95 34.13 -39.76
N GLN A 146 -15.30 33.34 -40.63
CA GLN A 146 -15.74 31.99 -40.96
C GLN A 146 -15.73 31.08 -39.73
N PHE A 147 -14.67 31.14 -38.92
CA PHE A 147 -14.59 30.38 -37.68
C PHE A 147 -15.70 30.79 -36.69
N VAL A 148 -15.95 32.09 -36.55
CA VAL A 148 -17.00 32.64 -35.68
C VAL A 148 -18.38 32.19 -36.15
N ALA A 149 -18.67 32.27 -37.45
CA ALA A 149 -19.94 31.84 -38.04
C ALA A 149 -20.21 30.34 -37.76
N LYS A 150 -19.18 29.50 -37.89
CA LYS A 150 -19.27 28.05 -37.66
C LYS A 150 -19.33 27.66 -36.17
N ASN A 151 -18.75 28.46 -35.28
CA ASN A 151 -18.57 28.13 -33.86
C ASN A 151 -19.23 29.10 -32.86
N ARG A 152 -20.29 29.83 -33.26
CA ARG A 152 -20.97 30.85 -32.44
C ARG A 152 -21.26 30.40 -31.00
N GLY A 153 -21.71 29.16 -30.80
CA GLY A 153 -22.01 28.61 -29.46
C GLY A 153 -20.78 28.31 -28.59
N LYS A 154 -19.60 28.06 -29.17
CA LYS A 154 -18.33 27.90 -28.42
C LYS A 154 -17.78 29.26 -28.00
N ILE A 155 -17.88 30.26 -28.87
CA ILE A 155 -17.36 31.61 -28.60
C ILE A 155 -18.18 32.30 -27.50
N LYS A 156 -19.52 32.24 -27.56
CA LYS A 156 -20.38 32.75 -26.47
C LYS A 156 -20.12 32.10 -25.11
N ARG A 157 -19.67 30.84 -25.08
CA ARG A 157 -19.25 30.17 -23.84
C ARG A 157 -17.88 30.64 -23.36
N GLY A 158 -16.96 30.90 -24.28
CA GLY A 158 -15.64 31.47 -23.99
C GLY A 158 -15.73 32.90 -23.45
N GLU A 159 -16.61 33.73 -24.00
CA GLU A 159 -16.87 35.11 -23.55
C GLU A 159 -17.40 35.20 -22.11
N ARG A 160 -18.08 34.15 -21.62
CA ARG A 160 -18.54 34.06 -20.22
C ARG A 160 -17.43 33.74 -19.23
N PHE A 161 -16.24 33.36 -19.71
CA PHE A 161 -15.09 33.11 -18.87
C PHE A 161 -14.42 34.45 -18.51
N SER A 162 -14.89 35.08 -17.43
CA SER A 162 -14.16 36.21 -16.83
C SER A 162 -13.13 35.67 -15.83
N GLN A 163 -11.95 36.29 -15.79
CA GLN A 163 -10.98 36.04 -14.73
C GLN A 163 -11.55 36.52 -13.39
N LEU A 164 -11.30 35.77 -12.31
CA LEU A 164 -11.65 36.23 -10.95
C LEU A 164 -10.74 37.41 -10.58
N SER A 165 -11.33 38.52 -10.11
CA SER A 165 -10.55 39.59 -9.48
C SER A 165 -10.04 39.14 -8.10
N GLU A 166 -9.00 39.79 -7.59
CA GLU A 166 -8.51 39.52 -6.21
C GLU A 166 -9.58 39.83 -5.16
N ASP A 167 -10.44 40.81 -5.41
CA ASP A 167 -11.59 41.13 -4.55
C ASP A 167 -12.62 39.99 -4.54
N GLU A 168 -12.96 39.45 -5.73
CA GLU A 168 -13.88 38.31 -5.85
C GLU A 168 -13.31 37.07 -5.16
N LYS A 169 -11.99 36.84 -5.23
CA LYS A 169 -11.34 35.72 -4.51
C LYS A 169 -11.45 35.89 -3.00
N SER A 170 -11.20 37.10 -2.51
CA SER A 170 -11.23 37.44 -1.09
C SER A 170 -12.64 37.27 -0.52
N GLU A 171 -13.65 37.81 -1.21
CA GLU A 171 -15.07 37.63 -0.86
C GLU A 171 -15.48 36.16 -0.83
N MET A 172 -14.97 35.36 -1.77
CA MET A 172 -15.27 33.94 -1.85
C MET A 172 -14.65 33.12 -0.70
N ILE A 173 -13.43 33.47 -0.29
CA ILE A 173 -12.75 32.85 0.86
C ILE A 173 -13.48 33.19 2.16
N GLU A 174 -13.87 34.45 2.34
CA GLU A 174 -14.52 34.92 3.57
C GLU A 174 -15.90 34.29 3.75
N ARG A 175 -16.71 34.24 2.68
CA ARG A 175 -18.00 33.51 2.72
C ARG A 175 -17.81 32.01 2.92
N ALA A 176 -16.78 31.41 2.31
CA ALA A 176 -16.50 30.00 2.54
C ALA A 176 -16.19 29.71 4.02
N ARG A 177 -15.43 30.59 4.69
CA ARG A 177 -15.16 30.47 6.14
C ARG A 177 -16.42 30.54 6.98
N GLN A 178 -17.30 31.52 6.72
CA GLN A 178 -18.58 31.65 7.44
C GLN A 178 -19.45 30.40 7.30
N LEU A 179 -19.51 29.81 6.10
CA LEU A 179 -20.26 28.58 5.87
C LEU A 179 -19.64 27.38 6.60
N VAL A 180 -18.31 27.31 6.69
CA VAL A 180 -17.61 26.25 7.43
C VAL A 180 -17.76 26.40 8.95
N GLU A 181 -17.79 27.62 9.47
CA GLU A 181 -18.13 27.88 10.89
C GLU A 181 -19.55 27.39 11.20
N GLY A 182 -20.47 27.51 10.25
CA GLY A 182 -21.81 26.90 10.29
C GLY A 182 -21.83 25.36 10.15
N GLY A 183 -20.66 24.71 9.98
CA GLY A 183 -20.52 23.26 9.86
C GLY A 183 -20.70 22.70 8.45
N ALA A 184 -20.75 23.55 7.41
CA ALA A 184 -20.93 23.10 6.04
C ALA A 184 -19.69 22.37 5.49
N SER A 185 -19.93 21.31 4.72
CA SER A 185 -18.90 20.56 4.00
C SER A 185 -18.42 21.29 2.74
N LEU A 186 -17.21 20.98 2.24
CA LEU A 186 -16.69 21.56 0.99
C LEU A 186 -17.66 21.48 -0.19
N SER A 187 -18.42 20.38 -0.30
CA SER A 187 -19.44 20.21 -1.34
C SER A 187 -20.61 21.17 -1.19
N GLU A 188 -21.09 21.40 0.03
CA GLU A 188 -22.19 22.33 0.32
C GLU A 188 -21.76 23.77 0.10
N VAL A 189 -20.55 24.11 0.58
CA VAL A 189 -19.92 25.42 0.36
C VAL A 189 -19.77 25.70 -1.14
N THR A 190 -19.25 24.74 -1.91
CA THR A 190 -19.10 24.89 -3.37
C THR A 190 -20.45 25.12 -4.06
N ARG A 191 -21.49 24.37 -3.66
CA ARG A 191 -22.83 24.50 -4.24
C ARG A 191 -23.44 25.86 -3.95
N GLN A 192 -23.46 26.29 -2.68
CA GLN A 192 -24.04 27.56 -2.26
C GLN A 192 -23.31 28.76 -2.88
N LEU A 193 -21.98 28.75 -2.88
CA LEU A 193 -21.20 29.81 -3.52
C LEU A 193 -21.42 29.86 -5.04
N SER A 194 -21.66 28.72 -5.70
CA SER A 194 -21.90 28.68 -7.15
C SER A 194 -23.22 29.35 -7.53
N GLU A 195 -24.25 29.16 -6.70
CA GLU A 195 -25.56 29.78 -6.85
C GLU A 195 -25.50 31.29 -6.56
N GLN A 196 -24.79 31.69 -5.49
CA GLN A 196 -24.69 33.10 -5.07
C GLN A 196 -23.83 33.95 -6.01
N MET A 197 -22.64 33.45 -6.38
CA MET A 197 -21.68 34.21 -7.20
C MET A 197 -21.87 34.00 -8.70
N ARG A 198 -22.87 33.18 -9.11
CA ARG A 198 -23.13 32.78 -10.51
C ARG A 198 -21.88 32.27 -11.23
N ARG A 199 -21.02 31.55 -10.50
CA ARG A 199 -19.77 30.95 -11.01
C ARG A 199 -19.88 29.45 -11.12
N SER A 200 -19.01 28.85 -11.93
CA SER A 200 -18.99 27.39 -12.04
C SER A 200 -18.56 26.76 -10.71
N PRO A 201 -19.18 25.64 -10.29
CA PRO A 201 -18.78 24.92 -9.07
C PRO A 201 -17.29 24.54 -9.06
N GLU A 202 -16.75 24.21 -10.24
CA GLU A 202 -15.34 23.81 -10.35
C GLU A 202 -14.39 24.99 -10.16
N THR A 203 -14.77 26.19 -10.61
CA THR A 203 -14.00 27.42 -10.35
C THR A 203 -13.91 27.69 -8.85
N ILE A 204 -15.04 27.60 -8.14
CA ILE A 204 -15.06 27.84 -6.69
C ILE A 204 -14.22 26.80 -5.95
N ARG A 205 -14.44 25.53 -6.27
CA ARG A 205 -13.67 24.43 -5.68
C ARG A 205 -12.17 24.60 -5.91
N TYR A 206 -11.76 24.96 -7.12
CA TYR A 206 -10.36 25.12 -7.47
C TYR A 206 -9.70 26.27 -6.70
N THR A 207 -10.35 27.44 -6.61
CA THR A 207 -9.80 28.57 -5.85
C THR A 207 -9.71 28.27 -4.36
N LEU A 208 -10.74 27.66 -3.75
CA LEU A 208 -10.70 27.26 -2.33
C LEU A 208 -9.59 26.22 -2.08
N LYS A 209 -9.44 25.26 -3.00
CA LYS A 209 -8.41 24.22 -2.90
C LYS A 209 -7.00 24.80 -3.02
N ASN A 210 -6.78 25.76 -3.92
CA ASN A 210 -5.49 26.43 -4.06
C ASN A 210 -5.20 27.29 -2.82
N PHE A 211 -6.18 28.06 -2.34
CA PHE A 211 -6.03 28.85 -1.12
C PHE A 211 -5.61 28.01 0.09
N ASP A 212 -6.28 26.88 0.32
CA ASP A 212 -5.92 25.92 1.37
C ASP A 212 -4.55 25.27 1.17
N ALA A 213 -4.03 25.21 -0.06
CA ALA A 213 -2.71 24.63 -0.35
C ALA A 213 -1.60 25.64 -0.09
N ASP A 214 -1.85 26.89 -0.45
CA ASP A 214 -0.90 27.99 -0.32
C ASP A 214 -0.84 28.50 1.14
N HIS A 215 -1.92 28.34 1.92
CA HIS A 215 -2.05 28.88 3.27
C HIS A 215 -2.43 27.81 4.30
N GLN A 216 -1.48 26.95 4.66
CA GLN A 216 -1.72 25.79 5.54
C GLN A 216 -2.15 26.15 6.98
N SER A 217 -1.76 27.32 7.50
CA SER A 217 -2.16 27.82 8.83
C SER A 217 -3.54 28.50 8.85
N LEU A 218 -4.02 28.94 7.68
CA LEU A 218 -5.28 29.68 7.49
C LEU A 218 -6.29 28.90 6.65
N ALA A 219 -6.07 27.58 6.54
CA ALA A 219 -6.87 26.68 5.73
C ALA A 219 -8.33 26.73 6.19
N ILE A 220 -9.22 26.93 5.22
CA ILE A 220 -10.67 26.95 5.42
C ILE A 220 -11.15 25.56 5.83
N PHE A 221 -10.49 24.50 5.33
CA PHE A 221 -10.83 23.11 5.65
C PHE A 221 -9.64 22.33 6.26
N PRO A 222 -9.31 22.54 7.55
CA PRO A 222 -8.12 21.95 8.20
C PRO A 222 -8.13 20.40 8.25
N ASN A 223 -9.30 19.77 8.39
CA ASN A 223 -9.41 18.30 8.57
C ASN A 223 -9.84 17.53 7.31
N HIS A 224 -10.09 18.19 6.18
CA HIS A 224 -10.44 17.48 4.94
C HIS A 224 -9.23 16.90 4.20
N ARG A 225 -8.00 17.29 4.55
CA ARG A 225 -6.76 16.87 3.86
C ARG A 225 -6.06 15.64 4.42
N GLY A 226 -6.29 15.26 5.69
CA GLY A 226 -5.64 14.08 6.24
C GLY A 226 -6.08 12.82 5.51
N ALA A 227 -5.16 12.03 4.96
CA ALA A 227 -5.48 10.64 4.64
C ALA A 227 -5.93 9.98 5.96
N LEU A 228 -7.13 9.41 6.00
CA LEU A 228 -7.58 8.66 7.17
C LEU A 228 -6.56 7.57 7.45
N THR A 229 -6.13 7.49 8.70
CA THR A 229 -5.22 6.42 9.14
C THR A 229 -5.92 5.07 8.99
N GLY A 230 -5.15 3.98 8.96
CA GLY A 230 -5.74 2.63 8.97
C GLY A 230 -6.69 2.43 10.16
N ASP A 231 -6.37 3.03 11.30
CA ASP A 231 -7.18 2.97 12.52
C ASP A 231 -8.49 3.73 12.40
N ASP A 232 -8.49 4.88 11.73
CA ASP A 232 -9.72 5.63 11.45
C ASP A 232 -10.65 4.84 10.53
N LYS A 233 -10.11 4.19 9.49
CA LYS A 233 -10.92 3.36 8.57
C LYS A 233 -11.55 2.17 9.31
N ARG A 234 -10.77 1.48 10.15
CA ARG A 234 -11.26 0.40 11.02
C ARG A 234 -12.33 0.90 12.00
N SER A 235 -12.15 2.09 12.56
CA SER A 235 -13.11 2.72 13.46
C SER A 235 -14.43 3.07 12.76
N ILE A 236 -14.37 3.62 11.54
CA ILE A 236 -15.54 3.89 10.69
C ILE A 236 -16.32 2.59 10.45
N PHE A 237 -15.62 1.53 10.06
CA PHE A 237 -16.24 0.24 9.79
C PHE A 237 -16.88 -0.37 11.04
N LYS A 238 -16.17 -0.36 12.18
CA LYS A 238 -16.70 -0.83 13.46
C LYS A 238 -17.95 -0.07 13.88
N LEU A 239 -17.96 1.26 13.76
CA LEU A 239 -19.15 2.06 14.09
C LEU A 239 -20.34 1.73 13.17
N TYR A 240 -20.07 1.46 11.89
CA TYR A 240 -21.09 1.05 10.93
C TYR A 240 -21.69 -0.32 11.28
N THR A 241 -20.86 -1.33 11.61
CA THR A 241 -21.35 -2.65 12.02
C THR A 241 -22.13 -2.64 13.33
N HIS A 242 -21.88 -1.66 14.21
CA HIS A 242 -22.64 -1.43 15.44
C HIS A 242 -23.91 -0.56 15.23
N GLY A 243 -24.32 -0.31 13.98
CA GLY A 243 -25.59 0.35 13.66
C GLY A 243 -25.52 1.87 13.42
N SER A 244 -24.34 2.47 13.34
CA SER A 244 -24.23 3.89 12.96
C SER A 244 -24.58 4.10 11.49
N THR A 245 -25.43 5.07 11.20
CA THR A 245 -25.82 5.41 9.83
C THR A 245 -24.69 6.12 9.09
N VAL A 246 -24.67 6.01 7.75
CA VAL A 246 -23.69 6.71 6.90
C VAL A 246 -23.72 8.23 7.12
N ALA A 247 -24.89 8.82 7.38
CA ALA A 247 -25.02 10.24 7.68
C ALA A 247 -24.31 10.64 8.98
N GLN A 248 -24.46 9.84 10.05
CA GLN A 248 -23.75 10.06 11.32
C GLN A 248 -22.23 9.93 11.15
N LEU A 249 -21.77 8.96 10.36
CA LEU A 249 -20.35 8.79 10.04
C LEU A 249 -19.79 9.97 9.23
N CYS A 250 -20.54 10.47 8.25
CA CYS A 250 -20.17 11.66 7.48
C CYS A 250 -19.96 12.88 8.39
N LYS A 251 -20.88 13.09 9.34
CA LYS A 251 -20.80 14.20 10.31
C LYS A 251 -19.62 14.03 11.27
N ARG A 252 -19.44 12.83 11.84
CA ARG A 252 -18.40 12.53 12.83
C ARG A 252 -16.99 12.65 12.24
N PHE A 253 -16.77 12.09 11.05
CA PHE A 253 -15.47 12.07 10.41
C PHE A 253 -15.25 13.24 9.44
N LYS A 254 -16.23 14.15 9.30
CA LYS A 254 -16.22 15.30 8.39
C LYS A 254 -15.84 14.86 6.97
N ARG A 255 -16.55 13.88 6.42
CA ARG A 255 -16.31 13.32 5.07
C ARG A 255 -17.59 13.23 4.26
N THR A 256 -17.42 13.19 2.95
CA THR A 256 -18.53 13.00 2.02
C THR A 256 -19.09 11.57 2.12
N ARG A 257 -20.37 11.43 1.77
CA ARG A 257 -21.05 10.13 1.70
C ARG A 257 -20.33 9.13 0.81
N THR A 258 -19.87 9.57 -0.36
CA THR A 258 -19.11 8.75 -1.30
C THR A 258 -17.78 8.27 -0.72
N SER A 259 -17.07 9.13 0.03
CA SER A 259 -15.82 8.76 0.70
C SER A 259 -16.06 7.69 1.76
N ILE A 260 -17.09 7.86 2.61
CA ILE A 260 -17.43 6.87 3.65
C ILE A 260 -17.86 5.55 3.02
N GLN A 261 -18.73 5.58 2.01
CA GLN A 261 -19.17 4.36 1.30
C GLN A 261 -18.00 3.61 0.66
N ARG A 262 -17.04 4.32 0.06
CA ARG A 262 -15.83 3.70 -0.48
C ARG A 262 -15.00 3.05 0.62
N ILE A 263 -14.78 3.74 1.74
CA ILE A 263 -14.04 3.19 2.89
C ILE A 263 -14.73 1.93 3.42
N LEU A 264 -16.05 1.95 3.57
CA LEU A 264 -16.81 0.78 4.02
C LEU A 264 -16.67 -0.40 3.05
N LEU A 265 -16.70 -0.14 1.74
CA LEU A 265 -16.51 -1.17 0.71
C LEU A 265 -15.08 -1.72 0.74
N ASP A 266 -14.07 -0.85 0.84
CA ASP A 266 -12.66 -1.25 0.92
C ASP A 266 -12.40 -2.13 2.17
N MET A 267 -12.95 -1.73 3.33
CA MET A 267 -12.85 -2.51 4.57
C MET A 267 -13.58 -3.85 4.47
N ARG A 268 -14.73 -3.89 3.78
CA ARG A 268 -15.46 -5.14 3.55
C ARG A 268 -14.68 -6.08 2.62
N LEU A 269 -14.04 -5.55 1.58
CA LEU A 269 -13.15 -6.34 0.71
C LEU A 269 -11.99 -6.96 1.50
N GLU A 270 -11.38 -6.19 2.38
CA GLU A 270 -10.29 -6.67 3.24
C GLU A 270 -10.76 -7.82 4.14
N GLN A 271 -11.90 -7.67 4.82
CA GLN A 271 -12.48 -8.75 5.63
C GLN A 271 -12.77 -10.03 4.84
N ILE A 272 -13.32 -9.91 3.64
CA ILE A 272 -13.58 -11.08 2.78
C ILE A 272 -12.29 -11.74 2.31
N GLY A 273 -11.24 -10.94 2.09
CA GLY A 273 -9.90 -11.44 1.81
C GLY A 273 -9.34 -12.30 2.95
N GLU A 274 -9.63 -11.93 4.20
CA GLU A 274 -9.16 -12.61 5.41
C GLU A 274 -9.98 -13.86 5.80
N LEU A 275 -11.13 -14.12 5.15
CA LEU A 275 -11.95 -15.28 5.47
C LEU A 275 -11.17 -16.60 5.27
N PRO A 276 -11.18 -17.53 6.25
CA PRO A 276 -10.47 -18.80 6.17
C PRO A 276 -11.24 -19.80 5.29
N LEU A 277 -11.07 -19.63 3.99
CA LEU A 277 -11.75 -20.41 2.95
C LEU A 277 -10.96 -21.64 2.50
N ASP A 278 -9.94 -22.08 3.25
CA ASP A 278 -9.22 -23.33 2.91
C ASP A 278 -10.16 -24.53 2.92
N TYR A 279 -10.12 -25.32 1.85
CA TYR A 279 -10.97 -26.50 1.63
C TYR A 279 -10.17 -27.66 1.00
N ILE A 280 -10.70 -28.87 1.14
CA ILE A 280 -10.23 -30.07 0.45
C ILE A 280 -10.97 -30.16 -0.89
N TYR A 281 -10.24 -29.98 -1.99
CA TYR A 281 -10.81 -30.02 -3.34
C TYR A 281 -11.26 -31.44 -3.73
N ASN A 282 -12.35 -31.50 -4.48
CA ASN A 282 -12.83 -32.69 -5.15
C ASN A 282 -13.30 -32.29 -6.56
N GLU A 283 -12.95 -33.08 -7.58
CA GLU A 283 -13.31 -32.84 -8.98
C GLU A 283 -14.82 -32.69 -9.17
N ASP A 284 -15.60 -33.39 -8.35
CA ASP A 284 -17.07 -33.34 -8.41
C ASP A 284 -17.65 -31.96 -8.05
N PHE A 285 -16.86 -31.04 -7.47
CA PHE A 285 -17.31 -29.69 -7.12
C PHE A 285 -17.51 -28.76 -8.31
N GLU A 286 -16.90 -29.06 -9.46
CA GLU A 286 -17.07 -28.30 -10.69
C GLU A 286 -18.41 -28.60 -11.39
N SER A 287 -19.07 -29.71 -11.01
CA SER A 287 -20.37 -30.10 -11.57
C SER A 287 -21.53 -29.40 -10.88
N ILE A 288 -22.20 -28.49 -11.59
CA ILE A 288 -23.38 -27.76 -11.11
C ILE A 288 -24.56 -28.71 -10.83
N GLU A 289 -24.70 -29.78 -11.60
CA GLU A 289 -25.81 -30.75 -11.47
C GLU A 289 -25.84 -31.45 -10.11
N ARG A 290 -24.67 -31.59 -9.47
CA ARG A 290 -24.52 -32.28 -8.18
C ARG A 290 -24.61 -31.33 -6.97
N GLU A 291 -24.75 -30.02 -7.19
CA GLU A 291 -24.87 -29.03 -6.11
C GLU A 291 -26.04 -29.36 -5.16
N ALA A 292 -27.19 -29.76 -5.74
CA ALA A 292 -28.38 -30.14 -4.98
C ALA A 292 -28.12 -31.36 -4.07
N GLU A 293 -27.24 -32.28 -4.49
CA GLU A 293 -26.85 -33.43 -3.69
C GLU A 293 -25.99 -33.01 -2.48
N TYR A 294 -25.07 -32.06 -2.67
CA TYR A 294 -24.16 -31.60 -1.60
C TYR A 294 -24.88 -30.76 -0.56
N LEU A 295 -25.76 -29.86 -1.02
CA LEU A 295 -26.50 -28.96 -0.15
C LEU A 295 -27.73 -29.61 0.48
N GLY A 296 -28.12 -30.80 0.01
CA GLY A 296 -29.24 -31.59 0.51
C GLY A 296 -29.21 -31.91 2.00
N PRO A 297 -30.33 -32.45 2.53
CA PRO A 297 -30.44 -32.82 3.93
C PRO A 297 -29.45 -33.94 4.29
N VAL A 298 -29.03 -33.97 5.56
CA VAL A 298 -28.14 -35.03 6.06
C VAL A 298 -28.86 -36.38 5.95
N PRO A 299 -28.21 -37.44 5.43
CA PRO A 299 -28.83 -38.75 5.28
C PRO A 299 -29.30 -39.28 6.64
N GLN A 300 -30.51 -39.85 6.66
CA GLN A 300 -31.08 -40.46 7.85
C GLN A 300 -30.41 -41.82 8.09
N PRO A 301 -30.01 -42.12 9.34
CA PRO A 301 -29.39 -43.40 9.64
C PRO A 301 -30.43 -44.52 9.54
N ALA A 302 -30.05 -45.66 8.95
CA ALA A 302 -30.92 -46.84 8.82
C ALA A 302 -31.31 -47.46 10.19
N THR A 303 -30.61 -47.12 11.27
CA THR A 303 -30.85 -47.60 12.63
C THR A 303 -30.88 -46.42 13.61
N ALA A 304 -31.80 -46.45 14.57
CA ALA A 304 -31.89 -45.42 15.60
C ALA A 304 -30.57 -45.35 16.40
N PRO A 305 -30.03 -44.15 16.66
CA PRO A 305 -28.77 -43.99 17.36
C PRO A 305 -28.86 -44.55 18.78
N ARG A 306 -27.92 -45.42 19.16
CA ARG A 306 -27.83 -45.95 20.52
C ARG A 306 -27.52 -44.79 21.49
N LYS A 307 -28.41 -44.55 22.46
CA LYS A 307 -28.15 -43.62 23.57
C LYS A 307 -27.00 -44.18 24.41
N VAL A 308 -25.86 -43.52 24.36
CA VAL A 308 -24.68 -43.91 25.15
C VAL A 308 -24.84 -43.33 26.56
N ARG A 309 -24.64 -44.16 27.58
CA ARG A 309 -24.71 -43.73 28.98
C ARG A 309 -23.61 -42.71 29.30
N VAL A 310 -23.97 -41.66 30.03
CA VAL A 310 -23.03 -40.68 30.57
C VAL A 310 -22.14 -41.38 31.61
N PRO A 311 -20.80 -41.29 31.52
CA PRO A 311 -19.93 -41.88 32.54
C PRO A 311 -20.12 -41.19 33.90
N ALA A 312 -20.04 -41.96 35.00
CA ALA A 312 -20.15 -41.42 36.35
C ALA A 312 -18.98 -40.46 36.67
N GLY A 313 -19.29 -39.31 37.28
CA GLY A 313 -18.31 -38.33 37.76
C GLY A 313 -17.93 -37.21 36.79
N LEU A 314 -18.61 -37.06 35.63
CA LEU A 314 -18.39 -35.90 34.76
C LEU A 314 -19.16 -34.66 35.25
N PRO A 315 -18.55 -33.45 35.18
CA PRO A 315 -19.24 -32.18 35.36
C PRO A 315 -20.47 -32.01 34.44
N SER A 316 -21.49 -31.30 34.91
CA SER A 316 -22.78 -31.11 34.22
C SER A 316 -22.64 -30.54 32.80
N TYR A 317 -21.70 -29.60 32.58
CA TYR A 317 -21.42 -29.04 31.25
C TYR A 317 -20.93 -30.10 30.25
N LEU A 318 -20.12 -31.08 30.70
CA LEU A 318 -19.63 -32.16 29.84
C LEU A 318 -20.68 -33.27 29.64
N ALA A 319 -21.63 -33.41 30.57
CA ALA A 319 -22.76 -34.31 30.41
C ALA A 319 -23.68 -33.86 29.25
N ALA A 320 -23.88 -32.55 29.06
CA ALA A 320 -24.66 -31.99 27.94
C ALA A 320 -24.08 -32.36 26.56
N LEU A 321 -22.78 -32.67 26.47
CA LEU A 321 -22.15 -33.15 25.22
C LEU A 321 -22.68 -34.51 24.77
N TYR A 322 -23.24 -35.31 25.70
CA TYR A 322 -23.78 -36.63 25.40
C TYR A 322 -25.19 -36.58 24.79
N ASP A 323 -25.86 -35.43 24.81
CA ASP A 323 -27.16 -35.21 24.16
C ASP A 323 -27.04 -35.12 22.64
N VAL A 324 -25.86 -34.76 22.13
CA VAL A 324 -25.57 -34.71 20.69
C VAL A 324 -25.34 -36.12 20.16
N ALA A 325 -26.11 -36.50 19.12
CA ALA A 325 -26.00 -37.80 18.48
C ALA A 325 -24.67 -37.96 17.72
N LEU A 326 -24.10 -39.16 17.79
CA LEU A 326 -22.89 -39.52 17.03
C LEU A 326 -23.21 -39.66 15.54
N LEU A 327 -22.29 -39.19 14.70
CA LEU A 327 -22.45 -39.26 13.24
C LEU A 327 -22.07 -40.66 12.72
N THR A 328 -22.89 -41.15 11.79
CA THR A 328 -22.53 -42.34 10.98
C THR A 328 -21.49 -41.99 9.92
N ARG A 329 -20.88 -43.01 9.28
CA ARG A 329 -19.88 -42.80 8.22
C ARG A 329 -20.44 -42.01 7.04
N GLU A 330 -21.68 -42.30 6.63
CA GLU A 330 -22.36 -41.59 5.54
C GLU A 330 -22.66 -40.13 5.91
N GLN A 331 -23.08 -39.89 7.15
CA GLN A 331 -23.33 -38.53 7.65
C GLN A 331 -22.04 -37.71 7.75
N GLU A 332 -20.95 -38.32 8.22
CA GLU A 332 -19.63 -37.69 8.22
C GLU A 332 -19.22 -37.31 6.80
N TYR A 333 -19.29 -38.26 5.86
CA TYR A 333 -18.97 -38.02 4.46
C TYR A 333 -19.77 -36.86 3.87
N HIS A 334 -21.09 -36.85 4.06
CA HIS A 334 -21.97 -35.79 3.58
C HIS A 334 -21.64 -34.42 4.18
N LEU A 335 -21.43 -34.35 5.50
CA LEU A 335 -21.14 -33.09 6.19
C LEU A 335 -19.78 -32.51 5.79
N PHE A 336 -18.74 -33.34 5.69
CA PHE A 336 -17.42 -32.89 5.23
C PHE A 336 -17.47 -32.45 3.76
N ARG A 337 -18.17 -33.19 2.90
CA ARG A 337 -18.38 -32.79 1.50
C ARG A 337 -19.11 -31.45 1.40
N LYS A 338 -20.22 -31.29 2.13
CA LYS A 338 -21.01 -30.04 2.17
C LYS A 338 -20.18 -28.85 2.66
N MET A 339 -19.42 -29.02 3.74
CA MET A 339 -18.54 -27.96 4.27
C MET A 339 -17.48 -27.53 3.25
N ASN A 340 -16.80 -28.49 2.61
CA ASN A 340 -15.76 -28.20 1.63
C ASN A 340 -16.33 -27.56 0.35
N TYR A 341 -17.49 -28.02 -0.11
CA TYR A 341 -18.19 -27.41 -1.24
C TYR A 341 -18.59 -25.95 -0.98
N LEU A 342 -19.17 -25.65 0.19
CA LEU A 342 -19.53 -24.27 0.56
C LEU A 342 -18.32 -23.33 0.56
N LYS A 343 -17.19 -23.80 1.10
CA LYS A 343 -15.93 -23.05 1.07
C LYS A 343 -15.34 -22.91 -0.33
N HIS A 344 -15.41 -23.95 -1.16
CA HIS A 344 -15.03 -23.90 -2.56
C HIS A 344 -15.82 -22.84 -3.32
N SER A 345 -17.15 -22.86 -3.21
CA SER A 345 -18.04 -21.88 -3.85
C SER A 345 -17.76 -20.46 -3.37
N ALA A 346 -17.54 -20.27 -2.06
CA ALA A 346 -17.13 -18.97 -1.50
C ALA A 346 -15.76 -18.52 -2.05
N SER A 347 -14.78 -19.43 -2.19
CA SER A 347 -13.46 -19.11 -2.76
C SER A 347 -13.54 -18.71 -4.23
N ARG A 348 -14.33 -19.43 -5.04
CA ARG A 348 -14.56 -19.11 -6.46
C ARG A 348 -15.22 -17.73 -6.61
N LEU A 349 -16.20 -17.40 -5.78
CA LEU A 349 -16.81 -16.07 -5.76
C LEU A 349 -15.81 -14.99 -5.29
N ARG A 350 -14.94 -15.30 -4.33
CA ARG A 350 -13.89 -14.37 -3.89
C ARG A 350 -12.90 -14.06 -5.01
N GLU A 351 -12.55 -15.05 -5.83
CA GLU A 351 -11.68 -14.85 -7.00
C GLU A 351 -12.36 -14.01 -8.09
N SER A 352 -13.67 -14.13 -8.29
CA SER A 352 -14.39 -13.33 -9.30
C SER A 352 -14.53 -11.85 -8.92
N LEU A 353 -14.35 -11.49 -7.64
CA LEU A 353 -14.40 -10.09 -7.16
C LEU A 353 -13.31 -9.19 -7.77
N SER A 354 -12.17 -9.74 -8.18
CA SER A 354 -11.07 -8.98 -8.78
C SER A 354 -11.38 -8.53 -10.21
N HIS A 355 -12.15 -9.33 -10.96
CA HIS A 355 -12.44 -9.13 -12.38
C HIS A 355 -13.83 -8.53 -12.66
N THR A 356 -14.68 -8.40 -11.64
CA THR A 356 -16.06 -7.91 -11.81
C THR A 356 -16.16 -6.39 -11.65
N GLU A 357 -16.58 -5.69 -12.71
CA GLU A 357 -16.85 -4.24 -12.71
C GLU A 357 -18.26 -3.86 -12.17
N GLY A 358 -19.09 -4.85 -11.81
CA GLY A 358 -20.48 -4.69 -11.35
C GLY A 358 -20.68 -4.54 -9.83
N SER A 359 -21.88 -4.91 -9.34
CA SER A 359 -22.28 -4.80 -7.92
C SER A 359 -21.52 -5.78 -7.03
N LYS A 360 -20.32 -5.36 -6.59
CA LYS A 360 -19.47 -6.14 -5.67
C LYS A 360 -20.20 -6.50 -4.37
N THR A 361 -21.10 -5.65 -3.88
CA THR A 361 -21.83 -5.85 -2.62
C THR A 361 -22.65 -7.14 -2.60
N ALA A 362 -23.39 -7.47 -3.67
CA ALA A 362 -24.21 -8.69 -3.67
C ALA A 362 -23.37 -9.97 -3.68
N ILE A 363 -22.21 -9.93 -4.34
CA ILE A 363 -21.25 -11.04 -4.33
C ILE A 363 -20.64 -11.21 -2.94
N MET A 364 -20.30 -10.10 -2.27
CA MET A 364 -19.81 -10.08 -0.89
C MET A 364 -20.82 -10.69 0.08
N ASP A 365 -22.09 -10.26 -0.01
CA ASP A 365 -23.19 -10.82 0.80
C ASP A 365 -23.28 -12.34 0.60
N ARG A 366 -23.18 -12.80 -0.65
CA ARG A 366 -23.22 -14.24 -0.96
C ARG A 366 -22.03 -15.02 -0.42
N ILE A 367 -20.83 -14.44 -0.40
CA ILE A 367 -19.63 -15.07 0.18
C ILE A 367 -19.80 -15.22 1.69
N ASP A 368 -20.29 -14.17 2.36
CA ASP A 368 -20.57 -14.18 3.80
C ASP A 368 -21.59 -15.29 4.13
N ASP A 369 -22.71 -15.37 3.41
CA ASP A 369 -23.74 -16.42 3.59
C ASP A 369 -23.18 -17.84 3.45
N LEU A 370 -22.35 -18.08 2.42
CA LEU A 370 -21.74 -19.38 2.16
C LEU A 370 -20.74 -19.75 3.26
N TYR A 371 -19.96 -18.78 3.73
CA TYR A 371 -19.02 -18.98 4.82
C TYR A 371 -19.74 -19.28 6.14
N GLU A 372 -20.79 -18.52 6.48
CA GLU A 372 -21.63 -18.79 7.66
C GLU A 372 -22.25 -20.19 7.61
N ALA A 373 -22.78 -20.59 6.46
CA ALA A 373 -23.29 -21.95 6.27
C ALA A 373 -22.20 -23.02 6.47
N ALA A 374 -20.97 -22.78 6.00
CA ALA A 374 -19.84 -23.68 6.22
C ALA A 374 -19.45 -23.77 7.71
N VAL A 375 -19.48 -22.64 8.42
CA VAL A 375 -19.22 -22.58 9.87
C VAL A 375 -20.29 -23.36 10.66
N LEU A 376 -21.56 -23.26 10.28
CA LEU A 376 -22.64 -24.04 10.90
C LEU A 376 -22.43 -25.55 10.72
N VAL A 377 -22.05 -25.99 9.52
CA VAL A 377 -21.73 -27.39 9.26
C VAL A 377 -20.50 -27.84 10.06
N LYS A 378 -19.45 -27.02 10.09
CA LYS A 378 -18.24 -27.28 10.90
C LYS A 378 -18.58 -27.43 12.38
N ASN A 379 -19.39 -26.53 12.94
CA ASN A 379 -19.81 -26.57 14.34
C ASN A 379 -20.57 -27.86 14.66
N ARG A 380 -21.43 -28.32 13.75
CA ARG A 380 -22.14 -29.60 13.90
C ARG A 380 -21.19 -30.79 13.92
N ILE A 381 -20.19 -30.81 13.04
CA ILE A 381 -19.15 -31.87 13.01
C ILE A 381 -18.37 -31.86 14.33
N VAL A 382 -17.92 -30.69 14.79
CA VAL A 382 -17.17 -30.54 16.03
C VAL A 382 -17.98 -31.02 17.23
N GLN A 383 -19.21 -30.52 17.41
CA GLN A 383 -20.10 -30.89 18.52
C GLN A 383 -20.33 -32.41 18.60
N SER A 384 -20.53 -33.06 17.46
CA SER A 384 -20.74 -34.52 17.40
C SER A 384 -19.50 -35.33 17.80
N ASN A 385 -18.32 -34.72 17.82
CA ASN A 385 -17.04 -35.36 18.12
C ASN A 385 -16.37 -34.88 19.42
N LEU A 386 -16.94 -33.92 20.16
CA LEU A 386 -16.37 -33.46 21.45
C LEU A 386 -16.20 -34.59 22.47
N ARG A 387 -17.08 -35.60 22.42
CA ARG A 387 -17.02 -36.79 23.28
C ARG A 387 -15.75 -37.62 23.07
N LEU A 388 -15.17 -37.60 21.86
CA LEU A 388 -13.90 -38.25 21.56
C LEU A 388 -12.74 -37.55 22.29
N VAL A 389 -12.76 -36.23 22.36
CA VAL A 389 -11.72 -35.47 23.08
C VAL A 389 -11.73 -35.83 24.56
N VAL A 390 -12.92 -35.87 25.16
CA VAL A 390 -13.10 -36.23 26.58
C VAL A 390 -12.57 -37.64 26.88
N SER A 391 -12.83 -38.62 26.00
CA SER A 391 -12.36 -40.00 26.21
C SER A 391 -10.85 -40.17 26.04
N ILE A 392 -10.23 -39.38 25.16
CA ILE A 392 -8.77 -39.34 25.00
C ILE A 392 -8.15 -38.61 26.19
N ALA A 393 -8.66 -37.44 26.54
CA ALA A 393 -8.19 -36.61 27.64
C ALA A 393 -8.17 -37.38 28.97
N LYS A 394 -9.26 -38.11 29.29
CA LYS A 394 -9.37 -38.91 30.52
C LYS A 394 -8.26 -39.94 30.68
N ARG A 395 -7.65 -40.44 29.60
CA ARG A 395 -6.52 -41.39 29.66
C ARG A 395 -5.17 -40.73 29.94
N HIS A 396 -5.06 -39.42 29.72
CA HIS A 396 -3.79 -38.67 29.81
C HIS A 396 -3.71 -37.74 31.01
N VAL A 397 -4.77 -37.65 31.82
CA VAL A 397 -4.81 -36.79 33.01
C VAL A 397 -4.09 -37.48 34.17
N ALA A 398 -2.99 -36.88 34.64
CA ALA A 398 -2.38 -37.23 35.92
C ALA A 398 -3.15 -36.58 37.07
N SER A 399 -2.97 -37.03 38.33
CA SER A 399 -3.75 -36.54 39.48
C SER A 399 -3.54 -35.04 39.79
N THR A 400 -2.54 -34.40 39.17
CA THR A 400 -2.15 -33.00 39.38
C THR A 400 -2.53 -32.05 38.23
N ASP A 401 -3.15 -32.56 37.17
CA ASP A 401 -3.44 -31.80 35.96
C ASP A 401 -4.88 -31.27 35.95
N ASP A 402 -5.06 -30.05 35.46
CA ASP A 402 -6.39 -29.50 35.24
C ASP A 402 -7.05 -30.17 34.03
N PHE A 403 -8.02 -31.04 34.31
CA PHE A 403 -8.79 -31.76 33.30
C PHE A 403 -9.43 -30.82 32.26
N PHE A 404 -9.88 -29.63 32.68
CA PHE A 404 -10.54 -28.68 31.78
C PHE A 404 -9.58 -28.07 30.77
N SER A 405 -8.37 -27.70 31.21
CA SER A 405 -7.31 -27.20 30.33
C SER A 405 -6.95 -28.23 29.26
N LEU A 406 -6.81 -29.50 29.63
CA LEU A 406 -6.48 -30.58 28.70
C LEU A 406 -7.61 -30.87 27.70
N VAL A 407 -8.87 -30.86 28.16
CA VAL A 407 -10.03 -30.96 27.26
C VAL A 407 -10.10 -29.76 26.30
N SER A 408 -9.81 -28.55 26.77
CA SER A 408 -9.83 -27.32 25.94
C SER A 408 -8.75 -27.34 24.87
N ASP A 409 -7.52 -27.75 25.21
CA ASP A 409 -6.43 -27.93 24.24
C ASP A 409 -6.75 -29.04 23.23
N GLY A 410 -7.37 -30.13 23.69
CA GLY A 410 -7.85 -31.20 22.83
C GLY A 410 -8.94 -30.74 21.85
N ASN A 411 -9.87 -29.90 22.30
CA ASN A 411 -10.91 -29.32 21.47
C ASN A 411 -10.33 -28.42 20.37
N MET A 412 -9.28 -27.65 20.68
CA MET A 412 -8.57 -26.85 19.66
C MET A 412 -7.89 -27.73 18.61
N SER A 413 -7.31 -28.86 19.01
CA SER A 413 -6.75 -29.83 18.06
C SER A 413 -7.84 -30.48 17.19
N LEU A 414 -9.00 -30.82 17.79
CA LEU A 414 -10.16 -31.34 17.06
C LEU A 414 -10.65 -30.36 16.00
N ILE A 415 -10.81 -29.08 16.35
CA ILE A 415 -11.26 -28.03 15.42
C ILE A 415 -10.30 -27.94 14.21
N ARG A 416 -8.98 -27.96 14.45
CA ARG A 416 -7.97 -27.96 13.38
C ARG A 416 -8.00 -29.25 12.57
N ALA A 417 -8.28 -30.39 13.20
CA ALA A 417 -8.41 -31.67 12.51
C ALA A 417 -9.62 -31.68 11.57
N VAL A 418 -10.74 -31.08 11.96
CA VAL A 418 -11.93 -30.93 11.08
C VAL A 418 -11.59 -30.13 9.82
N GLU A 419 -10.78 -29.08 9.93
CA GLU A 419 -10.40 -28.27 8.76
C GLU A 419 -9.49 -28.99 7.77
N LYS A 420 -8.69 -29.96 8.24
CA LYS A 420 -7.67 -30.66 7.43
C LYS A 420 -8.07 -32.07 7.03
N PHE A 421 -9.23 -32.55 7.48
CA PHE A 421 -9.64 -33.92 7.23
C PHE A 421 -10.09 -34.11 5.78
N ASP A 422 -9.46 -35.07 5.11
CA ASP A 422 -9.78 -35.46 3.75
C ASP A 422 -10.78 -36.62 3.75
N TYR A 423 -12.02 -36.30 3.38
CA TYR A 423 -13.14 -37.23 3.36
C TYR A 423 -13.09 -38.21 2.16
N SER A 424 -12.32 -37.90 1.12
CA SER A 424 -12.20 -38.74 -0.09
C SER A 424 -11.46 -40.05 0.16
N ARG A 425 -10.59 -40.08 1.18
CA ARG A 425 -9.75 -41.24 1.54
C ARG A 425 -10.53 -42.40 2.18
N GLY A 426 -11.82 -42.23 2.45
CA GLY A 426 -12.69 -43.28 2.98
C GLY A 426 -12.43 -43.69 4.44
N ASN A 427 -11.49 -43.07 5.14
CA ASN A 427 -11.19 -43.34 6.56
C ASN A 427 -12.24 -42.70 7.49
N LYS A 428 -12.46 -43.29 8.67
CA LYS A 428 -13.32 -42.71 9.72
C LYS A 428 -12.64 -41.45 10.30
N PHE A 429 -13.40 -40.37 10.49
CA PHE A 429 -12.86 -39.12 11.04
C PHE A 429 -12.22 -39.32 12.42
N SER A 430 -12.80 -40.19 13.25
CA SER A 430 -12.28 -40.52 14.59
C SER A 430 -10.84 -41.02 14.58
N THR A 431 -10.42 -41.75 13.54
CA THR A 431 -9.05 -42.27 13.41
C THR A 431 -8.05 -41.14 13.23
N TYR A 432 -8.35 -40.20 12.33
CA TYR A 432 -7.52 -39.04 12.07
C TYR A 432 -7.52 -38.07 13.27
N ALA A 433 -8.70 -37.77 13.81
CA ALA A 433 -8.86 -36.86 14.94
C ALA A 433 -8.13 -37.37 16.19
N SER A 434 -8.18 -38.69 16.47
CA SER A 434 -7.49 -39.28 17.62
C SER A 434 -5.98 -39.06 17.54
N TRP A 435 -5.38 -39.23 16.36
CA TRP A 435 -3.95 -39.00 16.17
C TRP A 435 -3.59 -37.52 16.31
N ALA A 436 -4.40 -36.62 15.75
CA ALA A 436 -4.19 -35.17 15.87
C ALA A 436 -4.26 -34.68 17.34
N ILE A 437 -5.23 -35.18 18.11
CA ILE A 437 -5.38 -34.87 19.53
C ILE A 437 -4.18 -35.42 20.33
N MET A 438 -3.85 -36.70 20.14
CA MET A 438 -2.73 -37.34 20.83
C MET A 438 -1.39 -36.67 20.54
N LYS A 439 -1.15 -36.29 19.28
CA LYS A 439 0.05 -35.55 18.88
C LYS A 439 0.13 -34.17 19.55
N ASN A 440 -1.00 -33.48 19.70
CA ASN A 440 -1.02 -32.19 20.40
C ASN A 440 -0.69 -32.38 21.88
N PHE A 441 -1.34 -33.33 22.55
CA PHE A 441 -1.07 -33.67 23.95
C PHE A 441 0.38 -34.08 24.21
N ALA A 442 0.97 -34.89 23.34
CA ALA A 442 2.38 -35.24 23.44
C ALA A 442 3.33 -34.03 23.36
N ARG A 443 2.87 -32.90 22.80
CA ARG A 443 3.62 -31.65 22.71
C ARG A 443 3.32 -30.69 23.88
N THR A 444 2.05 -30.52 24.24
CA THR A 444 1.62 -29.53 25.24
C THR A 444 1.87 -29.99 26.67
N ILE A 445 1.64 -31.28 26.97
CA ILE A 445 1.82 -31.85 28.30
C ILE A 445 3.28 -31.65 28.79
N PRO A 446 4.34 -32.03 28.05
CA PRO A 446 5.72 -31.83 28.53
C PRO A 446 6.11 -30.35 28.66
N THR A 447 5.58 -29.46 27.81
CA THR A 447 5.87 -28.02 27.93
C THR A 447 5.23 -27.41 29.16
N GLU A 448 4.02 -27.84 29.51
CA GLU A 448 3.33 -27.41 30.71
C GLU A 448 4.04 -27.92 31.97
N PHE A 449 4.47 -29.19 31.97
CA PHE A 449 5.32 -29.74 33.04
C PHE A 449 6.62 -28.93 33.20
N LYS A 450 7.35 -28.65 32.11
CA LYS A 450 8.56 -27.82 32.16
C LYS A 450 8.31 -26.40 32.68
N HIS A 451 7.19 -25.80 32.31
CA HIS A 451 6.80 -24.48 32.79
C HIS A 451 6.51 -24.52 34.29
N ARG A 452 5.70 -25.49 34.73
CA ARG A 452 5.37 -25.69 36.15
C ARG A 452 6.62 -25.98 36.97
N ASP A 453 7.52 -26.84 36.52
CA ASP A 453 8.80 -27.13 37.21
C ASP A 453 9.70 -25.89 37.28
N ARG A 454 9.70 -25.03 36.26
CA ARG A 454 10.49 -23.79 36.26
C ARG A 454 9.96 -22.76 37.27
N PHE A 455 8.66 -22.78 37.57
CA PHE A 455 8.02 -21.87 38.54
C PHE A 455 7.64 -22.56 39.85
N ARG A 456 8.12 -23.79 40.07
CA ARG A 456 7.90 -24.52 41.31
C ARG A 456 8.81 -23.94 42.39
N THR A 457 8.24 -23.14 43.30
CA THR A 457 8.93 -22.58 44.49
C THR A 457 9.25 -23.61 45.57
N THR A 458 8.92 -24.89 45.37
CA THR A 458 9.17 -25.92 46.39
C THR A 458 10.51 -26.59 46.15
N THR A 459 11.57 -25.94 46.60
CA THR A 459 12.47 -26.57 47.58
C THR A 459 12.96 -25.49 48.55
N GLU A 460 12.01 -24.80 49.19
CA GLU A 460 12.29 -23.84 50.28
C GLU A 460 13.22 -24.48 51.34
N GLU A 461 13.07 -25.78 51.61
CA GLU A 461 13.96 -26.55 52.50
C GLU A 461 15.41 -26.66 52.00
N LEU A 462 15.66 -26.85 50.69
CA LEU A 462 17.03 -26.87 50.14
C LEU A 462 17.64 -25.47 50.03
N PHE A 463 16.81 -24.45 49.81
CA PHE A 463 17.23 -23.05 49.78
C PHE A 463 17.64 -22.57 51.18
N VAL A 464 16.92 -22.99 52.22
CA VAL A 464 17.27 -22.72 53.63
C VAL A 464 18.47 -23.56 54.09
N ALA A 465 18.62 -24.79 53.59
CA ALA A 465 19.73 -25.68 53.96
C ALA A 465 21.09 -25.29 53.35
N ARG A 466 21.12 -24.57 52.21
CA ARG A 466 22.36 -24.04 51.64
C ARG A 466 22.75 -22.76 52.37
N GLN A 467 23.77 -22.84 53.23
CA GLN A 467 24.45 -21.65 53.73
C GLN A 467 25.11 -20.91 52.55
N ASP A 468 24.97 -19.59 52.50
CA ASP A 468 25.66 -18.76 51.53
C ASP A 468 27.15 -18.67 51.91
N GLU A 469 28.02 -19.35 51.15
CA GLU A 469 29.47 -19.37 51.38
C GLU A 469 30.19 -18.10 50.90
N ARG A 470 29.45 -17.11 50.37
CA ARG A 470 30.05 -15.83 49.95
C ARG A 470 30.56 -15.09 51.19
N LEU A 471 31.87 -14.86 51.25
CA LEU A 471 32.51 -14.01 52.26
C LEU A 471 31.92 -12.59 52.20
N ASP A 472 31.81 -11.94 53.35
CA ASP A 472 31.33 -10.55 53.46
C ASP A 472 32.13 -9.66 52.48
N PRO A 473 31.47 -9.00 51.51
CA PRO A 473 32.13 -8.13 50.52
C PRO A 473 33.05 -7.07 51.15
N TYR A 474 32.76 -6.66 52.38
CA TYR A 474 33.57 -5.72 53.14
C TYR A 474 34.92 -6.33 53.58
N VAL A 475 34.93 -7.61 53.96
CA VAL A 475 36.16 -8.34 54.31
C VAL A 475 37.04 -8.53 53.07
N GLU A 476 36.44 -8.85 51.93
CA GLU A 476 37.22 -8.96 50.67
C GLU A 476 37.81 -7.62 50.25
N GLU A 477 37.05 -6.53 50.34
CA GLU A 477 37.54 -5.20 49.97
C GLU A 477 38.66 -4.72 50.91
N THR A 478 38.54 -4.97 52.21
CA THR A 478 39.59 -4.60 53.19
C THR A 478 40.87 -5.39 52.97
N VAL A 479 40.78 -6.70 52.72
CA VAL A 479 41.95 -7.55 52.39
C VAL A 479 42.60 -7.08 51.09
N GLN A 480 41.81 -6.79 50.04
CA GLN A 480 42.33 -6.27 48.77
C GLN A 480 43.02 -4.91 48.93
N ARG A 481 42.44 -3.99 49.71
CA ARG A 481 43.08 -2.70 50.01
C ARG A 481 44.39 -2.86 50.78
N SER A 482 44.49 -3.82 51.71
CA SER A 482 45.75 -4.12 52.40
C SER A 482 46.80 -4.63 51.42
N ARG A 483 46.46 -5.61 50.59
CA ARG A 483 47.36 -6.18 49.56
C ARG A 483 47.85 -5.11 48.58
N GLN A 484 46.97 -4.22 48.12
CA GLN A 484 47.36 -3.11 47.23
C GLN A 484 48.36 -2.14 47.90
N ARG A 485 48.18 -1.86 49.20
CA ARG A 485 49.11 -1.01 49.95
C ARG A 485 50.47 -1.69 50.13
N GLU A 486 50.50 -2.97 50.42
CA GLU A 486 51.74 -3.75 50.52
C GLU A 486 52.47 -3.79 49.18
N LEU A 487 51.79 -4.15 48.08
CA LEU A 487 52.37 -4.13 46.74
C LEU A 487 52.95 -2.75 46.39
N SER A 488 52.25 -1.66 46.74
CA SER A 488 52.74 -0.30 46.50
C SER A 488 54.03 0.01 47.28
N LYS A 489 54.17 -0.49 48.51
CA LYS A 489 55.39 -0.33 49.32
C LYS A 489 56.58 -1.05 48.70
N ILE A 490 56.40 -2.29 48.23
CA ILE A 490 57.48 -3.08 47.60
C ILE A 490 57.89 -2.45 46.27
N LEU A 491 56.91 -2.04 45.45
CA LEU A 491 57.17 -1.42 44.15
C LEU A 491 57.97 -0.12 44.25
N ASN A 492 57.85 0.63 45.35
CA ASN A 492 58.63 1.86 45.58
C ASN A 492 60.13 1.62 45.84
N ARG A 493 60.57 0.37 46.04
CA ARG A 493 62.00 0.03 46.14
C ARG A 493 62.67 -0.14 44.79
N LEU A 494 61.89 -0.29 43.72
CA LEU A 494 62.39 -0.30 42.36
C LEU A 494 62.71 1.12 41.91
N ASP A 495 63.61 1.25 40.94
CA ASP A 495 63.80 2.53 40.29
C ASP A 495 62.56 2.92 39.45
N GLU A 496 62.38 4.21 39.15
CA GLU A 496 61.19 4.70 38.44
C GLU A 496 60.96 4.00 37.09
N ARG A 497 62.03 3.53 36.45
CA ARG A 497 61.97 2.88 35.14
C ARG A 497 61.53 1.43 35.28
N GLU A 498 62.09 0.69 36.23
CA GLU A 498 61.72 -0.67 36.62
C GLU A 498 60.27 -0.72 37.12
N GLN A 499 59.85 0.23 37.96
CA GLN A 499 58.48 0.33 38.46
C GLN A 499 57.47 0.50 37.33
N LYS A 500 57.76 1.38 36.34
CA LYS A 500 56.91 1.56 35.16
C LYS A 500 56.82 0.29 34.31
N ILE A 501 57.94 -0.41 34.11
CA ILE A 501 57.97 -1.69 33.37
C ILE A 501 57.07 -2.73 34.05
N ILE A 502 57.23 -2.94 35.36
CA ILE A 502 56.45 -3.94 36.11
C ILE A 502 54.96 -3.56 36.16
N THR A 503 54.64 -2.29 36.39
CA THR A 503 53.25 -1.82 36.42
C THR A 503 52.54 -2.03 35.09
N ALA A 504 53.21 -1.72 33.97
CA ALA A 504 52.69 -1.89 32.63
C ALA A 504 52.61 -3.37 32.21
N ARG A 505 53.62 -4.17 32.56
CA ARG A 505 53.71 -5.59 32.21
C ARG A 505 52.64 -6.43 32.89
N PHE A 506 52.38 -6.18 34.17
CA PHE A 506 51.45 -6.95 35.00
C PHE A 506 50.09 -6.26 35.17
N GLY A 507 49.87 -5.08 34.58
CA GLY A 507 48.58 -4.39 34.63
C GLY A 507 48.20 -3.93 36.04
N LEU A 508 49.18 -3.57 36.89
CA LEU A 508 48.95 -3.24 38.30
C LEU A 508 48.20 -1.90 38.52
N GLY A 509 47.92 -1.15 37.46
CA GLY A 509 47.10 0.06 37.51
C GLY A 509 45.61 -0.26 37.42
N ARG A 510 44.76 0.48 38.15
CA ARG A 510 43.29 0.29 38.10
C ARG A 510 42.79 0.31 36.65
N GLY A 511 42.19 -0.80 36.22
CA GLY A 511 41.57 -0.93 34.90
C GLY A 511 42.55 -1.02 33.73
N LYS A 512 43.83 -1.32 33.97
CA LYS A 512 44.81 -1.54 32.90
C LYS A 512 45.06 -3.02 32.67
N GLU A 513 45.01 -3.45 31.41
CA GLU A 513 45.41 -4.81 31.02
C GLU A 513 46.94 -4.96 30.98
N PRO A 514 47.47 -6.17 31.23
CA PRO A 514 48.90 -6.44 31.14
C PRO A 514 49.41 -6.30 29.70
N LEU A 515 50.46 -5.50 29.49
CA LEU A 515 51.09 -5.31 28.19
C LEU A 515 52.16 -6.37 27.90
N THR A 516 52.43 -6.62 26.62
CA THR A 516 53.52 -7.51 26.19
C THR A 516 54.87 -6.79 26.24
N LEU A 517 55.98 -7.54 26.35
CA LEU A 517 57.35 -6.97 26.38
C LEU A 517 57.67 -6.10 25.16
N LYS A 518 57.06 -6.40 24.00
CA LYS A 518 57.23 -5.60 22.79
C LYS A 518 56.53 -4.25 22.91
N GLN A 519 55.28 -4.23 23.40
CA GLN A 519 54.50 -3.02 23.60
C GLN A 519 55.12 -2.11 24.68
N VAL A 520 55.57 -2.69 25.79
CA VAL A 520 56.30 -1.94 26.84
C VAL A 520 57.62 -1.37 26.29
N GLY A 521 58.29 -2.11 25.40
CA GLY A 521 59.50 -1.63 24.71
C GLY A 521 59.24 -0.47 23.76
N GLU A 522 58.15 -0.53 23.00
CA GLU A 522 57.69 0.57 22.13
C GLU A 522 57.37 1.84 22.94
N GLU A 523 56.70 1.70 24.09
CA GLU A 523 56.35 2.84 24.97
C GLU A 523 57.59 3.49 25.60
N LEU A 524 58.59 2.69 26.00
CA LEU A 524 59.80 3.17 26.69
C LEU A 524 60.98 3.44 25.74
N GLY A 525 60.77 3.32 24.42
CA GLY A 525 61.79 3.56 23.39
C GLY A 525 62.98 2.61 23.45
N VAL A 526 62.78 1.36 23.88
CA VAL A 526 63.84 0.34 24.02
C VAL A 526 63.46 -1.00 23.39
N THR A 527 64.46 -1.80 23.08
CA THR A 527 64.24 -3.13 22.48
C THR A 527 63.54 -4.08 23.45
N LYS A 528 62.76 -5.02 22.90
CA LYS A 528 62.08 -6.09 23.67
C LYS A 528 63.03 -6.83 24.62
N GLU A 529 64.24 -7.14 24.14
CA GLU A 529 65.25 -7.85 24.95
C GLU A 529 65.76 -6.99 26.10
N ARG A 530 65.85 -5.66 25.91
CA ARG A 530 66.20 -4.75 27.00
C ARG A 530 65.12 -4.69 28.07
N ILE A 531 63.84 -4.70 27.69
CA ILE A 531 62.73 -4.80 28.66
C ILE A 531 62.79 -6.11 29.44
N ARG A 532 63.02 -7.24 28.76
CA ARG A 532 63.14 -8.55 29.41
C ARG A 532 64.26 -8.59 30.46
N GLN A 533 65.41 -7.99 30.16
CA GLN A 533 66.53 -7.89 31.09
C GLN A 533 66.19 -7.02 32.31
N LEU A 534 65.54 -5.87 32.09
CA LEU A 534 65.11 -4.97 33.17
C LEU A 534 64.00 -5.59 34.03
N GLU A 535 63.06 -6.31 33.42
CA GLU A 535 62.01 -7.07 34.11
C GLU A 535 62.63 -8.15 35.03
N ALA A 536 63.56 -8.97 34.50
CA ALA A 536 64.23 -10.00 35.30
C ALA A 536 64.99 -9.41 36.50
N ARG A 537 65.66 -8.26 36.29
CA ARG A 537 66.36 -7.55 37.37
C ARG A 537 65.38 -6.98 38.40
N ALA A 538 64.28 -6.38 37.95
CA ALA A 538 63.24 -5.84 38.82
C ALA A 538 62.56 -6.94 39.63
N LEU A 539 62.24 -8.09 39.02
CA LEU A 539 61.66 -9.25 39.72
C LEU A 539 62.60 -9.81 40.79
N SER A 540 63.91 -9.85 40.53
CA SER A 540 64.89 -10.24 41.56
C SER A 540 64.87 -9.28 42.75
N LYS A 541 64.91 -7.97 42.49
CA LYS A 541 64.82 -6.94 43.55
C LYS A 541 63.50 -6.99 44.31
N LEU A 542 62.39 -7.29 43.64
CA LEU A 542 61.08 -7.45 44.27
C LEU A 542 61.03 -8.69 45.17
N ARG A 543 61.69 -9.79 44.78
CA ARG A 543 61.81 -10.99 45.61
C ARG A 543 62.59 -10.70 46.89
N ASP A 544 63.77 -10.09 46.75
CA ASP A 544 64.58 -9.67 47.90
C ASP A 544 63.80 -8.71 48.83
N ALA A 545 63.04 -7.78 48.23
CA ALA A 545 62.22 -6.83 48.98
C ALA A 545 60.99 -7.46 49.66
N ALA A 546 60.43 -8.53 49.10
CA ALA A 546 59.32 -9.26 49.71
C ALA A 546 59.80 -10.10 50.90
N ASP A 547 60.97 -10.75 50.75
CA ASP A 547 61.61 -11.53 51.80
C ASP A 547 62.00 -10.63 53.00
N GLU A 548 62.57 -9.45 52.75
CA GLU A 548 62.85 -8.46 53.82
C GLU A 548 61.60 -7.90 54.50
N ALA A 549 60.49 -7.79 53.76
CA ALA A 549 59.23 -7.27 54.29
C ALA A 549 58.40 -8.34 55.01
N ASN A 550 58.89 -9.59 55.07
CA ASN A 550 58.23 -10.75 55.68
C ASN A 550 56.81 -10.96 55.14
N ILE A 551 56.63 -10.71 53.84
CA ILE A 551 55.35 -10.92 53.15
C ILE A 551 55.34 -12.38 52.70
N ASP A 552 54.48 -13.20 53.31
CA ASP A 552 54.32 -14.60 52.90
C ASP A 552 53.92 -14.67 51.42
N VAL A 553 54.85 -15.13 50.58
CA VAL A 553 54.66 -15.29 49.13
C VAL A 553 53.94 -16.61 48.81
N GLU A 554 53.63 -17.45 49.81
CA GLU A 554 52.84 -18.66 49.65
C GLU A 554 51.34 -18.37 49.56
N LEU A 555 50.90 -17.88 48.39
CA LEU A 555 49.50 -17.91 48.00
C LEU A 555 49.38 -18.42 46.56
N GLY A 556 49.37 -19.76 46.41
CA GLY A 556 49.02 -20.41 45.15
C GLY A 556 49.52 -21.86 45.03
N SER A 557 48.92 -22.78 45.78
CA SER A 557 48.75 -24.20 45.38
C SER A 557 47.26 -24.48 45.28
#